data_AF-A0A242M642-F1
#
_entry.id   AF-A0A242M642-F1
#
_cell.length_a   1.000
_cell.length_b   1.000
_cell.length_c   1.000
_cell.angle_alpha   90.00
_cell.angle_beta   90.00
_cell.angle_gamma   90.00
#
_symmetry.space_group_name_H-M   'P 1'
#
loop_
_entity.id
_entity.type
_entity.pdbx_description
1 polymer ?
#
loop_
_entity_poly.entity_id
_entity_poly.type
_entity_poly.pdbx_seq_one_letter_code
_entity_poly.pdbx_strand_id
1 'polypeptide(L)'
;MGAVVMNGQGHVLHFGGQVVKNVAGYDVSRLLAGSLGTLGMILQVSVKVLPKPVAEITLKFEMSDTDAVRKLNEWGGHPLPITGSAWRDHTLALRLGGAEAAVKSARTALGGEVVDAVEADRFWCGLREQSDPFFAVLPPKSALWRLSLPSIAEPMHLPGPHLMEWGGAQRWWITDADAQTVRISAKQAGGHATIFRSGSSYDRNAGVFTPLPAPMMKIHRGLKSAFDPARIFNRGRLYPDF
;
A
#
# COMPACT_ATOMS: atom_id res chain seq x y z
N MET A 1 -8.95 -14.64 3.51
CA MET A 1 -7.82 -15.32 2.85
C MET A 1 -7.62 -16.64 3.58
N GLY A 2 -7.12 -17.68 2.90
CA GLY A 2 -6.59 -18.88 3.55
C GLY A 2 -5.13 -19.06 3.19
N ALA A 3 -4.33 -19.66 4.08
CA ALA A 3 -2.92 -19.93 3.85
C ALA A 3 -2.51 -21.27 4.47
N VAL A 4 -1.66 -22.01 3.76
CA VAL A 4 -0.93 -23.17 4.30
C VAL A 4 0.53 -22.78 4.37
N VAL A 5 1.15 -22.96 5.54
CA VAL A 5 2.50 -22.49 5.83
C VAL A 5 3.30 -23.58 6.52
N MET A 6 4.56 -23.76 6.12
CA MET A 6 5.52 -24.55 6.85
C MET A 6 6.29 -23.67 7.85
N ASN A 7 6.29 -24.06 9.12
CA ASN A 7 7.02 -23.36 10.18
C ASN A 7 8.50 -23.81 10.24
N GLY A 8 9.31 -23.18 11.10
CA GLY A 8 10.76 -23.44 11.20
C GLY A 8 11.12 -24.80 11.79
N GLN A 9 10.12 -25.57 12.24
CA GLN A 9 10.27 -26.96 12.67
C GLN A 9 9.83 -27.96 11.59
N GLY A 10 9.41 -27.49 10.41
CA GLY A 10 8.92 -28.34 9.32
C GLY A 10 7.45 -28.74 9.45
N HIS A 11 6.72 -28.25 10.45
CA HIS A 11 5.29 -28.52 10.58
C HIS A 11 4.47 -27.73 9.56
N VAL A 12 3.52 -28.40 8.91
CA VAL A 12 2.55 -27.77 8.01
C VAL A 12 1.36 -27.27 8.82
N LEU A 13 1.13 -25.97 8.78
CA LEU A 13 0.10 -25.26 9.53
C LEU A 13 -0.94 -24.70 8.56
N HIS A 14 -2.21 -24.83 8.91
CA HIS A 14 -3.34 -24.35 8.11
C HIS A 14 -4.02 -23.18 8.81
N PHE A 15 -4.14 -22.05 8.12
CA PHE A 15 -4.75 -20.83 8.64
C PHE A 15 -5.83 -20.29 7.69
N GLY A 16 -6.89 -19.74 8.25
CA GLY A 16 -7.97 -19.19 7.44
C GLY A 16 -8.83 -20.29 6.80
N GLY A 17 -9.39 -20.02 5.63
CA GLY A 17 -10.22 -20.97 4.89
C GLY A 17 -11.05 -20.29 3.80
N GLN A 18 -11.76 -21.08 2.99
CA GLN A 18 -12.69 -20.59 1.96
C GLN A 18 -14.08 -20.23 2.54
N VAL A 19 -14.29 -20.40 3.84
CA VAL A 19 -15.58 -20.20 4.51
C VAL A 19 -15.80 -18.73 4.93
N VAL A 20 -17.05 -18.27 4.80
CA VAL A 20 -17.48 -16.87 5.05
C VAL A 20 -17.30 -16.44 6.51
N LYS A 21 -17.38 -17.38 7.45
CA LYS A 21 -17.20 -17.13 8.88
C LYS A 21 -15.94 -17.82 9.36
N ASN A 22 -14.97 -17.04 9.80
CA ASN A 22 -13.76 -17.52 10.45
C ASN A 22 -13.59 -16.74 11.75
N VAL A 23 -14.29 -17.18 12.80
CA VAL A 23 -14.46 -16.43 14.07
C VAL A 23 -13.71 -17.11 15.22
N ALA A 24 -12.89 -18.12 14.94
CA ALA A 24 -12.13 -18.84 15.95
C ALA A 24 -10.61 -18.67 15.71
N GLY A 25 -9.89 -18.26 16.76
CA GLY A 25 -8.43 -18.15 16.77
C GLY A 25 -7.88 -16.82 16.25
N TYR A 26 -6.54 -16.75 16.19
CA TYR A 26 -5.80 -15.58 15.70
C TYR A 26 -5.75 -15.56 14.17
N ASP A 27 -5.91 -14.38 13.56
CA ASP A 27 -5.82 -14.22 12.10
C ASP A 27 -4.36 -14.21 11.61
N VAL A 28 -3.73 -15.38 11.66
CA VAL A 28 -2.36 -15.58 11.14
C VAL A 28 -2.31 -15.31 9.64
N SER A 29 -3.40 -15.52 8.90
CA SER A 29 -3.44 -15.29 7.45
C SER A 29 -3.12 -13.83 7.09
N ARG A 30 -3.61 -12.86 7.89
CA ARG A 30 -3.25 -11.45 7.73
C ARG A 30 -1.82 -11.15 8.15
N LEU A 31 -1.32 -11.81 9.19
CA LEU A 31 0.06 -11.63 9.67
C LEU A 31 1.11 -12.06 8.62
N LEU A 32 0.81 -13.05 7.80
CA LEU A 32 1.72 -13.52 6.74
C LEU A 32 1.94 -12.47 5.65
N ALA A 33 0.92 -11.66 5.34
CA ALA A 33 1.06 -10.57 4.40
C ALA A 33 2.01 -9.50 4.95
N GLY A 34 3.11 -9.24 4.24
CA GLY A 34 4.16 -8.32 4.71
C GLY A 34 5.16 -8.95 5.70
N SER A 35 5.02 -10.23 6.05
CA SER A 35 6.02 -10.94 6.87
C SER A 35 7.35 -11.18 6.13
N LEU A 36 7.37 -11.00 4.81
CA LEU A 36 8.53 -11.21 3.95
C LEU A 36 9.19 -12.58 4.16
N GLY A 37 8.39 -13.62 4.39
CA GLY A 37 8.84 -15.00 4.61
C GLY A 37 9.55 -15.23 5.95
N THR A 38 9.58 -14.25 6.85
CA THR A 38 10.28 -14.37 8.14
C THR A 38 9.57 -15.26 9.15
N LEU A 39 8.29 -15.57 8.93
CA LEU A 39 7.44 -16.37 9.82
C LEU A 39 7.13 -17.77 9.27
N GLY A 40 7.70 -18.16 8.13
CA GLY A 40 7.41 -19.44 7.52
C GLY A 40 7.42 -19.40 6.00
N MET A 41 7.48 -20.59 5.42
CA MET A 41 7.37 -20.78 3.97
C MET A 41 5.89 -20.97 3.60
N ILE A 42 5.36 -20.07 2.78
CA ILE A 42 4.00 -20.18 2.26
C ILE A 42 3.97 -21.30 1.22
N LEU A 43 3.14 -22.32 1.46
CA LEU A 43 2.95 -23.46 0.56
C LEU A 43 1.73 -23.27 -0.34
N GLN A 44 0.67 -22.64 0.19
CA GLN A 44 -0.56 -22.40 -0.54
C GLN A 44 -1.20 -21.10 -0.04
N VAL A 45 -1.85 -20.36 -0.95
CA VAL A 45 -2.70 -19.21 -0.64
C VAL A 45 -4.04 -19.37 -1.33
N SER A 46 -5.11 -19.03 -0.61
CA SER A 46 -6.47 -18.88 -1.14
C SER A 46 -6.86 -17.40 -1.08
N VAL A 47 -7.06 -16.79 -2.24
CA VAL A 47 -7.39 -15.36 -2.40
C VAL A 47 -8.84 -15.24 -2.87
N LYS A 48 -9.58 -14.29 -2.31
CA LYS A 48 -10.91 -13.92 -2.81
C LYS A 48 -10.72 -13.07 -4.08
N VAL A 49 -11.30 -13.52 -5.19
CA VAL A 49 -11.39 -12.72 -6.41
C VAL A 49 -12.71 -11.96 -6.46
N LEU A 50 -12.68 -10.76 -7.03
CA LEU A 50 -13.89 -9.97 -7.30
C LEU A 50 -14.27 -10.12 -8.78
N PRO A 51 -15.56 -10.06 -9.14
CA PRO A 51 -15.98 -10.05 -10.53
C PRO A 51 -15.35 -8.88 -11.29
N LYS A 52 -15.04 -9.10 -12.58
CA LYS A 52 -14.65 -8.00 -13.48
C LYS A 52 -15.84 -7.03 -13.60
N PRO A 53 -15.64 -5.72 -13.45
CA PRO A 53 -16.68 -4.73 -13.69
C PRO A 53 -17.30 -4.85 -15.10
N VAL A 54 -18.61 -4.63 -15.20
CA VAL A 54 -19.31 -4.62 -16.50
C VAL A 54 -18.97 -3.36 -17.29
N ALA A 55 -18.87 -2.22 -16.59
CA ALA A 55 -18.42 -0.96 -17.14
C ALA A 55 -17.30 -0.38 -16.27
N GLU A 56 -16.34 0.29 -16.91
CA GLU A 56 -15.26 1.01 -16.26
C GLU A 56 -14.96 2.30 -17.02
N ILE A 57 -14.80 3.41 -16.30
CA ILE A 57 -14.33 4.68 -16.86
C ILE A 57 -13.32 5.32 -15.91
N THR A 58 -12.51 6.24 -16.43
CA THR A 58 -11.64 7.08 -15.61
C THR A 58 -12.01 8.55 -15.80
N LEU A 59 -12.09 9.27 -14.69
CA LEU A 59 -12.32 10.71 -14.64
C LEU A 59 -11.05 11.42 -14.16
N LYS A 60 -10.71 12.55 -14.77
CA LYS A 60 -9.63 13.45 -14.32
C LYS A 60 -10.21 14.74 -13.77
N PHE A 61 -9.55 15.25 -12.74
CA PHE A 61 -9.85 16.53 -12.11
C PHE A 61 -8.55 17.28 -11.84
N GLU A 62 -8.49 18.54 -12.23
CA GLU A 62 -7.39 19.43 -11.84
C GLU A 62 -7.67 19.96 -10.42
N MET A 63 -6.77 19.66 -9.47
CA MET A 63 -6.89 20.09 -8.08
C MET A 63 -5.58 19.96 -7.31
N SER A 64 -5.45 20.76 -6.24
CA SER A 64 -4.37 20.62 -5.26
C SER A 64 -4.41 19.24 -4.56
N ASP A 65 -3.30 18.84 -3.95
CA ASP A 65 -3.23 17.66 -3.08
C ASP A 65 -4.19 17.77 -1.88
N THR A 66 -4.29 18.96 -1.31
CA THR A 66 -5.20 19.29 -0.20
C THR A 66 -6.65 19.03 -0.61
N ASP A 67 -7.05 19.53 -1.78
CA ASP A 67 -8.40 19.30 -2.32
C ASP A 67 -8.63 17.84 -2.68
N ALA A 68 -7.61 17.14 -3.19
CA ALA A 68 -7.71 15.72 -3.51
C ALA A 68 -7.96 14.88 -2.26
N VAL A 69 -7.24 15.11 -1.15
CA VAL A 69 -7.49 14.44 0.12
C VAL A 69 -8.93 14.70 0.58
N ARG A 70 -9.35 15.97 0.59
CA ARG A 70 -10.72 16.34 1.00
C ARG A 70 -11.77 15.65 0.14
N LYS A 71 -11.66 15.73 -1.19
CA LYS A 71 -12.61 15.15 -2.14
C LYS A 71 -12.67 13.63 -2.06
N LEU A 72 -11.55 12.96 -1.91
CA LEU A 72 -11.52 11.50 -1.75
C LEU A 72 -12.21 11.05 -0.46
N ASN A 73 -12.08 11.80 0.64
CA ASN A 73 -12.80 11.48 1.88
C ASN A 73 -14.29 11.82 1.78
N GLU A 74 -14.67 12.94 1.16
CA GLU A 74 -16.08 13.27 0.85
C GLU A 74 -16.72 12.14 0.02
N TRP A 75 -16.10 11.75 -1.09
CA TRP A 75 -16.61 10.72 -1.99
C TRP A 75 -16.58 9.31 -1.38
N GLY A 76 -15.60 9.03 -0.52
CA GLY A 76 -15.54 7.76 0.23
C GLY A 76 -16.72 7.54 1.18
N GLY A 77 -17.42 8.61 1.57
CA GLY A 77 -18.66 8.55 2.35
C GLY A 77 -19.93 8.25 1.54
N HIS A 78 -19.83 8.18 0.22
CA HIS A 78 -20.95 7.97 -0.69
C HIS A 78 -20.89 6.59 -1.36
N PRO A 79 -22.02 6.02 -1.80
CA PRO A 79 -22.08 4.72 -2.49
C PRO A 79 -21.63 4.83 -3.96
N LEU A 80 -20.48 5.46 -4.20
CA LEU A 80 -19.90 5.62 -5.52
C LEU A 80 -19.12 4.35 -5.91
N PRO A 81 -19.15 3.93 -7.18
CA PRO A 81 -18.43 2.75 -7.66
C PRO A 81 -16.93 3.02 -7.86
N ILE A 82 -16.28 3.68 -6.90
CA ILE A 82 -14.85 4.01 -6.97
C ILE A 82 -14.03 2.74 -6.75
N THR A 83 -13.20 2.40 -7.74
CA THR A 83 -12.32 1.22 -7.72
C THR A 83 -10.83 1.58 -7.78
N GLY A 84 -10.50 2.86 -7.87
CA GLY A 84 -9.14 3.37 -7.90
C GLY A 84 -9.09 4.89 -7.82
N SER A 85 -8.02 5.42 -7.22
CA SER A 85 -7.73 6.85 -7.15
C SER A 85 -6.22 7.03 -7.22
N ALA A 86 -5.76 8.02 -7.98
CA ALA A 86 -4.36 8.40 -8.05
C ALA A 86 -4.25 9.91 -8.25
N TRP A 87 -3.53 10.60 -7.36
CA TRP A 87 -3.23 12.03 -7.51
C TRP A 87 -1.73 12.24 -7.70
N ARG A 88 -1.36 13.02 -8.72
CA ARG A 88 0.00 13.47 -8.98
C ARG A 88 -0.05 14.76 -9.81
N ASP A 89 0.87 15.68 -9.55
CA ASP A 89 1.08 16.91 -10.35
C ASP A 89 -0.24 17.67 -10.62
N HIS A 90 -0.95 18.03 -9.53
CA HIS A 90 -2.24 18.74 -9.56
C HIS A 90 -3.38 18.03 -10.29
N THR A 91 -3.26 16.74 -10.57
CA THR A 91 -4.29 15.97 -11.27
C THR A 91 -4.71 14.77 -10.44
N LEU A 92 -6.01 14.68 -10.11
CA LEU A 92 -6.64 13.48 -9.55
C LEU A 92 -7.27 12.67 -10.67
N ALA A 93 -6.81 11.43 -10.86
CA ALA A 93 -7.47 10.40 -11.64
C ALA A 93 -8.32 9.50 -10.73
N LEU A 94 -9.59 9.29 -11.08
CA LEU A 94 -10.54 8.46 -10.35
C LEU A 94 -11.10 7.39 -11.28
N ARG A 95 -10.92 6.11 -10.92
CA ARG A 95 -11.49 4.98 -11.66
C ARG A 95 -12.82 4.59 -11.06
N LEU A 96 -13.83 4.54 -11.92
CA LEU A 96 -15.16 4.06 -11.58
C LEU A 96 -15.38 2.71 -12.25
N GLY A 97 -15.79 1.69 -11.51
CA GLY A 97 -16.03 0.35 -12.05
C GLY A 97 -17.20 -0.34 -11.37
N GLY A 98 -18.16 -0.84 -12.16
CA GLY A 98 -19.29 -1.60 -11.65
C GLY A 98 -20.35 -1.88 -12.70
N ALA A 99 -21.62 -1.84 -12.29
CA ALA A 99 -22.75 -1.87 -13.21
C ALA A 99 -22.81 -0.57 -14.04
N GLU A 100 -23.18 -0.68 -15.31
CA GLU A 100 -23.20 0.45 -16.25
C GLU A 100 -24.02 1.64 -15.76
N ALA A 101 -25.22 1.39 -15.22
CA ALA A 101 -26.08 2.43 -14.65
C ALA A 101 -25.43 3.16 -13.46
N ALA A 102 -24.70 2.43 -12.61
CA ALA A 102 -24.00 3.02 -11.47
C ALA A 102 -22.83 3.89 -11.92
N VAL A 103 -22.05 3.43 -12.90
CA VAL A 103 -20.93 4.19 -13.48
C VAL A 103 -21.44 5.45 -14.17
N LYS A 104 -22.51 5.35 -14.97
CA LYS A 104 -23.13 6.50 -15.65
C LYS A 104 -23.66 7.54 -14.64
N SER A 105 -24.37 7.09 -13.60
CA SER A 105 -24.88 7.98 -12.55
C SER A 105 -23.74 8.68 -11.80
N ALA A 106 -22.69 7.94 -11.42
CA ALA A 106 -21.53 8.50 -10.73
C ALA A 106 -20.77 9.50 -11.61
N ARG A 107 -20.61 9.23 -12.91
CA ARG A 107 -20.02 10.19 -13.86
C ARG A 107 -20.78 11.52 -13.86
N THR A 108 -22.10 11.48 -13.95
CA THR A 108 -22.92 12.69 -13.97
C THR A 108 -22.83 13.46 -12.64
N ALA A 109 -22.80 12.76 -11.51
CA ALA A 109 -22.71 13.38 -10.20
C ALA A 109 -21.32 13.98 -9.89
N LEU A 110 -20.26 13.31 -10.31
CA LEU A 110 -18.88 13.71 -10.03
C LEU A 110 -18.36 14.77 -11.02
N GLY A 111 -18.80 14.71 -12.29
CA GLY A 111 -18.23 15.51 -13.35
C GLY A 111 -16.83 15.06 -13.75
N GLY A 112 -15.94 16.02 -14.04
CA GLY A 112 -14.57 15.74 -14.47
C GLY A 112 -14.44 15.39 -15.96
N GLU A 113 -13.21 15.36 -16.44
CA GLU A 113 -12.90 15.01 -17.81
C GLU A 113 -12.83 13.49 -17.95
N VAL A 114 -13.52 12.94 -18.95
CA VAL A 114 -13.43 11.50 -19.24
C VAL A 114 -12.12 11.23 -19.98
N VAL A 115 -11.32 10.32 -19.43
CA VAL A 115 -10.07 9.88 -20.05
C VAL A 115 -10.38 8.82 -21.10
N ASP A 116 -9.69 8.87 -22.24
CA ASP A 116 -9.72 7.80 -23.24
C ASP A 116 -9.39 6.43 -22.60
N ALA A 117 -10.07 5.37 -23.04
CA ALA A 117 -9.96 4.06 -22.42
C ALA A 117 -8.55 3.45 -22.54
N VAL A 118 -7.85 3.69 -23.66
CA VAL A 118 -6.48 3.18 -23.87
C VAL A 118 -5.50 3.94 -22.99
N GLU A 119 -5.65 5.27 -22.89
CA GLU A 119 -4.85 6.08 -21.99
C GLU A 119 -5.07 5.68 -20.52
N ALA A 120 -6.33 5.49 -20.12
CA ALA A 120 -6.69 5.07 -18.76
C ALA A 120 -6.10 3.70 -18.41
N ASP A 121 -6.23 2.71 -19.30
CA ASP A 121 -5.67 1.37 -19.06
C ASP A 121 -4.14 1.42 -18.90
N ARG A 122 -3.45 2.14 -19.79
CA ARG A 122 -2.00 2.36 -19.69
C ARG A 122 -1.60 3.03 -18.37
N PHE A 123 -2.34 4.04 -17.93
CA PHE A 123 -2.08 4.72 -16.66
C PHE A 123 -2.26 3.78 -15.46
N TRP A 124 -3.40 3.08 -15.36
CA TRP A 124 -3.66 2.19 -14.23
C TRP A 124 -2.75 0.96 -14.22
N CYS A 125 -2.42 0.39 -15.38
CA CYS A 125 -1.40 -0.66 -15.49
C CYS A 125 -0.02 -0.12 -15.11
N GLY A 126 0.33 1.09 -15.54
CA GLY A 126 1.59 1.74 -15.18
C GLY A 126 1.76 1.97 -13.68
N LEU A 127 0.70 2.36 -12.99
CA LEU A 127 0.72 2.47 -11.52
C LEU A 127 0.87 1.10 -10.86
N ARG A 128 0.09 0.10 -11.31
CA ARG A 128 0.09 -1.26 -10.75
C ARG A 128 1.44 -1.95 -10.89
N GLU A 129 2.02 -1.89 -12.07
CA GLU A 129 3.29 -2.54 -12.42
C GLU A 129 4.50 -1.64 -12.15
N GLN A 130 4.28 -0.45 -11.59
CA GLN A 130 5.31 0.58 -11.35
C GLN A 130 6.13 0.95 -12.59
N SER A 131 5.50 0.93 -13.78
CA SER A 131 6.06 1.41 -15.04
C SER A 131 5.59 2.82 -15.42
N ASP A 132 4.72 3.45 -14.61
CA ASP A 132 4.37 4.88 -14.77
C ASP A 132 5.64 5.76 -14.68
N PRO A 133 5.72 6.89 -15.42
CA PRO A 133 6.87 7.80 -15.37
C PRO A 133 7.28 8.23 -13.96
N PHE A 134 6.35 8.33 -13.00
CA PHE A 134 6.67 8.62 -11.60
C PHE A 134 7.66 7.62 -11.00
N PHE A 135 7.59 6.34 -11.38
CA PHE A 135 8.40 5.26 -10.84
C PHE A 135 9.68 4.96 -11.64
N ALA A 136 9.84 5.61 -12.81
CA ALA A 136 10.89 5.30 -13.78
C ALA A 136 12.25 5.87 -13.39
N VAL A 137 12.28 7.08 -12.81
CA VAL A 137 13.52 7.79 -12.48
C VAL A 137 13.67 7.92 -10.97
N LEU A 138 14.74 7.31 -10.45
CA LEU A 138 15.14 7.46 -9.05
C LEU A 138 16.55 8.05 -8.98
N PRO A 139 16.72 9.32 -8.57
CA PRO A 139 18.04 9.94 -8.47
C PRO A 139 18.99 9.18 -7.52
N PRO A 140 20.31 9.18 -7.76
CA PRO A 140 21.27 8.40 -6.97
C PRO A 140 21.21 8.65 -5.47
N LYS A 141 20.97 9.91 -5.06
CA LYS A 141 20.91 10.35 -3.67
C LYS A 141 19.49 10.40 -3.11
N SER A 142 18.52 9.76 -3.78
CA SER A 142 17.12 9.74 -3.33
C SER A 142 16.65 8.33 -3.07
N ALA A 143 15.58 8.19 -2.29
CA ALA A 143 14.84 6.95 -2.14
C ALA A 143 13.38 7.15 -2.54
N LEU A 144 12.80 6.08 -3.08
CA LEU A 144 11.36 5.93 -3.22
C LEU A 144 10.83 5.36 -1.92
N TRP A 145 10.04 6.16 -1.22
CA TRP A 145 9.40 5.82 0.03
C TRP A 145 7.95 5.43 -0.19
N ARG A 146 7.49 4.42 0.54
CA ARG A 146 6.07 4.07 0.67
C ARG A 146 5.60 4.46 2.07
N LEU A 147 4.67 5.40 2.12
CA LEU A 147 4.05 5.89 3.34
C LEU A 147 2.63 5.33 3.44
N SER A 148 2.30 4.80 4.61
CA SER A 148 0.96 4.34 4.96
C SER A 148 0.42 5.29 6.02
N LEU A 149 -0.58 6.08 5.65
CA LEU A 149 -1.16 7.15 6.45
C LEU A 149 -2.68 6.96 6.57
N PRO A 150 -3.34 7.62 7.54
CA PRO A 150 -4.79 7.81 7.49
C PRO A 150 -5.22 8.47 6.18
N SER A 151 -6.38 8.09 5.62
CA SER A 151 -6.90 8.69 4.38
C SER A 151 -7.15 10.19 4.51
N ILE A 152 -7.39 10.67 5.74
CA ILE A 152 -7.62 12.08 6.09
C ILE A 152 -6.35 12.86 6.38
N ALA A 153 -5.17 12.23 6.32
CA ALA A 153 -3.92 12.92 6.66
C ALA A 153 -3.75 14.16 5.77
N GLU A 154 -3.38 15.31 6.35
CA GLU A 154 -3.10 16.50 5.55
C GLU A 154 -1.89 16.28 4.63
N PRO A 155 -1.76 17.04 3.53
CA PRO A 155 -0.55 17.03 2.74
C PRO A 155 0.70 17.28 3.58
N MET A 156 1.75 16.53 3.29
CA MET A 156 3.02 16.64 4.00
C MET A 156 3.97 17.53 3.23
N HIS A 157 4.86 18.21 3.94
CA HIS A 157 5.88 19.06 3.35
C HIS A 157 7.23 18.31 3.36
N LEU A 158 7.40 17.40 2.41
CA LEU A 158 8.68 16.73 2.14
C LEU A 158 9.19 17.14 0.74
N PRO A 159 10.50 17.32 0.55
CA PRO A 159 11.03 17.70 -0.74
C PRO A 159 10.88 16.55 -1.76
N GLY A 160 10.72 16.91 -3.02
CA GLY A 160 10.63 15.97 -4.14
C GLY A 160 9.20 15.55 -4.51
N PRO A 161 9.02 14.88 -5.66
CA PRO A 161 7.70 14.56 -6.18
C PRO A 161 7.01 13.47 -5.36
N HIS A 162 5.68 13.54 -5.32
CA HIS A 162 4.87 12.54 -4.63
C HIS A 162 3.63 12.14 -5.44
N LEU A 163 3.14 10.95 -5.14
CA LEU A 163 1.96 10.33 -5.74
C LEU A 163 1.09 9.79 -4.61
N MET A 164 -0.19 10.12 -4.60
CA MET A 164 -1.15 9.59 -3.63
C MET A 164 -2.06 8.57 -4.29
N GLU A 165 -2.28 7.44 -3.63
CA GLU A 165 -3.17 6.36 -4.08
C GLU A 165 -4.05 5.86 -2.92
N TRP A 166 -4.95 4.91 -3.21
CA TRP A 166 -5.76 4.23 -2.19
C TRP A 166 -6.57 5.20 -1.30
N GLY A 167 -7.27 6.15 -1.92
CA GLY A 167 -8.04 7.16 -1.20
C GLY A 167 -7.18 8.15 -0.39
N GLY A 168 -5.90 8.31 -0.74
CA GLY A 168 -4.96 9.20 -0.06
C GLY A 168 -4.16 8.54 1.07
N ALA A 169 -4.51 7.30 1.44
CA ALA A 169 -3.86 6.57 2.53
C ALA A 169 -2.48 6.00 2.15
N GLN A 170 -2.25 5.69 0.87
CA GLN A 170 -0.94 5.30 0.38
C GLN A 170 -0.28 6.51 -0.30
N ARG A 171 0.92 6.89 0.16
CA ARG A 171 1.70 7.95 -0.50
C ARG A 171 3.05 7.41 -0.92
N TRP A 172 3.39 7.61 -2.18
CA TRP A 172 4.73 7.41 -2.68
C TRP A 172 5.47 8.74 -2.70
N TRP A 173 6.73 8.73 -2.27
CA TRP A 173 7.56 9.92 -2.25
C TRP A 173 8.94 9.61 -2.79
N ILE A 174 9.44 10.41 -3.74
CA ILE A 174 10.85 10.35 -4.15
C ILE A 174 11.55 11.55 -3.52
N THR A 175 12.49 11.30 -2.62
CA THR A 175 13.15 12.36 -1.85
C THR A 175 14.57 11.99 -1.48
N ASP A 176 15.44 12.99 -1.38
CA ASP A 176 16.80 12.91 -0.83
C ASP A 176 16.85 13.19 0.68
N ALA A 177 15.72 13.54 1.30
CA ALA A 177 15.61 13.65 2.74
C ALA A 177 16.06 12.36 3.45
N ASP A 178 16.72 12.52 4.59
CA ASP A 178 17.19 11.39 5.38
C ASP A 178 16.01 10.59 5.97
N ALA A 179 16.30 9.34 6.34
CA ALA A 179 15.29 8.43 6.83
C ALA A 179 14.60 8.87 8.14
N GLN A 180 15.27 9.65 9.00
CA GLN A 180 14.66 10.14 10.23
C GLN A 180 13.63 11.21 9.90
N THR A 181 13.98 12.16 9.04
CA THR A 181 13.08 13.22 8.57
C THR A 181 11.79 12.65 7.99
N VAL A 182 11.88 11.73 7.01
CA VAL A 182 10.69 11.12 6.38
C VAL A 182 9.80 10.38 7.39
N ARG A 183 10.41 9.65 8.33
CA ARG A 183 9.67 8.88 9.34
C ARG A 183 9.02 9.76 10.40
N ILE A 184 9.66 10.85 10.80
CA ILE A 184 9.08 11.83 11.72
C ILE A 184 7.85 12.47 11.07
N SER A 185 7.96 12.91 9.81
CA SER A 185 6.81 13.47 9.07
C SER A 185 5.66 12.46 8.95
N ALA A 186 5.95 11.21 8.58
CA ALA A 186 4.93 10.16 8.51
C ALA A 186 4.28 9.88 9.87
N LYS A 187 5.06 9.86 10.96
CA LYS A 187 4.57 9.66 12.32
C LYS A 187 3.69 10.82 12.78
N GLN A 188 4.07 12.06 12.49
CA GLN A 188 3.27 13.26 12.78
C GLN A 188 1.92 13.21 12.04
N ALA A 189 1.92 12.69 10.81
CA ALA A 189 0.72 12.43 10.03
C ALA A 189 -0.07 11.17 10.49
N GLY A 190 0.32 10.52 11.57
CA GLY A 190 -0.38 9.35 12.14
C GLY A 190 -0.10 8.02 11.45
N GLY A 191 0.98 7.92 10.68
CA GLY A 191 1.34 6.73 9.91
C GLY A 191 2.80 6.31 10.03
N HIS A 192 3.28 5.56 9.03
CA HIS A 192 4.66 5.06 8.99
C HIS A 192 5.23 5.07 7.57
N ALA A 193 6.56 5.04 7.46
CA ALA A 193 7.29 5.13 6.19
C ALA A 193 8.27 3.97 6.03
N THR A 194 8.32 3.39 4.83
CA THR A 194 9.26 2.31 4.48
C THR A 194 10.02 2.68 3.21
N ILE A 195 11.33 2.46 3.20
CA ILE A 195 12.13 2.59 1.97
C ILE A 195 11.71 1.46 1.03
N PHE A 196 11.14 1.81 -0.12
CA PHE A 196 10.70 0.82 -1.10
C PHE A 196 11.78 0.51 -2.13
N ARG A 197 12.42 1.56 -2.68
CA ARG A 197 13.61 1.47 -3.53
C ARG A 197 14.57 2.60 -3.15
N SER A 198 15.87 2.39 -3.36
CA SER A 198 16.90 3.39 -3.08
C SER A 198 17.74 3.64 -4.32
N GLY A 199 18.10 4.88 -4.57
CA GLY A 199 19.17 5.24 -5.50
C GLY A 199 20.51 4.64 -5.04
N SER A 200 21.47 4.57 -5.95
CA SER A 200 22.77 3.92 -5.75
C SER A 200 23.62 4.51 -4.62
N SER A 201 23.34 5.75 -4.21
CA SER A 201 24.12 6.53 -3.25
C SER A 201 23.28 7.07 -2.09
N TYR A 202 22.05 6.58 -1.92
CA TYR A 202 21.19 6.94 -0.79
C TYR A 202 21.63 6.19 0.47
N ASP A 203 21.72 6.89 1.61
CA ASP A 203 22.09 6.26 2.88
C ASP A 203 20.97 5.36 3.40
N ARG A 204 21.30 4.08 3.61
CA ARG A 204 20.38 3.05 4.11
C ARG A 204 20.72 2.54 5.49
N ASN A 205 21.70 3.15 6.17
CA ASN A 205 22.16 2.72 7.49
C ASN A 205 21.05 2.79 8.56
N ALA A 206 20.09 3.70 8.37
CA ALA A 206 18.90 3.81 9.22
C ALA A 206 17.87 2.67 9.02
N GLY A 207 18.18 1.65 8.22
CA GLY A 207 17.32 0.51 7.94
C GLY A 207 16.16 0.84 7.00
N VAL A 208 15.41 -0.18 6.58
CA VAL A 208 14.30 -0.05 5.61
C VAL A 208 12.99 0.36 6.27
N PHE A 209 12.64 -0.27 7.39
CA PHE A 209 11.35 -0.11 8.07
C PHE A 209 11.40 0.98 9.15
N THR A 210 10.23 1.56 9.46
CA THR A 210 10.10 2.40 10.64
C THR A 210 10.44 1.58 11.90
N PRO A 211 11.33 2.06 12.79
CA PRO A 211 11.66 1.37 14.04
C PRO A 211 10.42 1.14 14.90
N LEU A 212 10.33 -0.05 15.51
CA LEU A 212 9.22 -0.40 16.38
C LEU A 212 9.45 0.09 17.81
N PRO A 213 8.41 0.58 18.51
CA PRO A 213 8.44 0.72 19.95
C PRO A 213 8.72 -0.63 20.64
N ALA A 214 9.35 -0.61 21.81
CA ALA A 214 9.76 -1.81 22.54
C ALA A 214 8.63 -2.84 22.77
N PRO A 215 7.37 -2.46 23.10
CA PRO A 215 6.28 -3.43 23.23
C PRO A 215 5.96 -4.16 21.91
N MET A 216 5.99 -3.46 20.78
CA MET A 216 5.76 -4.05 19.47
C MET A 216 6.92 -4.97 19.06
N MET A 217 8.16 -4.57 19.35
CA MET A 217 9.33 -5.41 19.12
C MET A 217 9.26 -6.73 19.92
N LYS A 218 8.75 -6.70 21.15
CA LYS A 218 8.54 -7.91 21.97
C LYS A 218 7.55 -8.88 21.31
N ILE A 219 6.44 -8.38 20.77
CA ILE A 219 5.46 -9.20 20.04
C ILE A 219 6.09 -9.81 18.80
N HIS A 220 6.82 -9.00 18.02
CA HIS A 220 7.56 -9.43 16.84
C HIS A 220 8.52 -10.59 17.14
N ARG A 221 9.34 -10.48 18.20
CA ARG A 221 10.25 -11.55 18.63
C ARG A 221 9.51 -12.79 19.14
N GLY A 222 8.37 -12.60 19.82
CA GLY A 222 7.51 -13.70 20.27
C GLY A 222 6.95 -14.50 19.10
N LEU A 223 6.43 -13.82 18.07
CA LEU A 223 5.94 -14.45 16.84
C LEU A 223 7.06 -15.20 16.13
N LYS A 224 8.24 -14.58 16.00
CA LYS A 224 9.41 -15.25 15.42
C LYS A 224 9.76 -16.52 16.18
N SER A 225 9.79 -16.47 17.51
CA SER A 225 10.13 -17.63 18.35
C SER A 225 9.10 -18.75 18.23
N ALA A 226 7.81 -18.42 18.08
CA ALA A 226 6.74 -19.40 17.91
C ALA A 226 6.75 -20.07 16.53
N PHE A 227 6.99 -19.29 15.47
CA PHE A 227 6.95 -19.80 14.10
C PHE A 227 8.28 -20.35 13.60
N ASP A 228 9.40 -19.80 14.07
CA ASP A 228 10.74 -20.14 13.61
C ASP A 228 11.76 -20.05 14.77
N PRO A 229 11.68 -20.99 15.74
CA PRO A 229 12.53 -20.97 16.94
C PRO A 229 14.03 -21.07 16.61
N ALA A 230 14.38 -21.78 15.53
CA ALA A 230 15.75 -21.92 15.05
C ALA A 230 16.25 -20.70 14.23
N ARG A 231 15.35 -19.74 13.95
CA ARG A 231 15.60 -18.53 13.15
C ARG A 231 16.21 -18.85 11.77
N ILE A 232 15.67 -19.84 11.08
CA ILE A 232 16.16 -20.23 9.75
C ILE A 232 15.64 -19.32 8.63
N PHE A 233 14.44 -18.75 8.77
CA PHE A 233 13.79 -18.01 7.68
C PHE A 233 14.15 -16.52 7.67
N ASN A 234 14.67 -16.05 6.53
CA ASN A 234 14.84 -14.64 6.18
C ASN A 234 15.34 -13.74 7.32
N ARG A 235 16.40 -14.18 8.00
CA ARG A 235 17.01 -13.48 9.15
C ARG A 235 17.34 -12.04 8.80
N GLY A 236 17.00 -11.09 9.68
CA GLY A 236 17.30 -9.68 9.47
C GLY A 236 16.55 -9.01 8.30
N ARG A 237 15.61 -9.70 7.63
CA ARG A 237 14.88 -9.14 6.47
C ARG A 237 13.96 -8.00 6.84
N LEU A 238 13.40 -8.01 8.06
CA LEU A 238 12.58 -6.93 8.61
C LEU A 238 13.41 -6.03 9.52
N TYR A 239 13.69 -6.48 10.74
CA TYR A 239 14.53 -5.77 11.70
C TYR A 239 15.79 -6.61 12.00
N PRO A 240 16.95 -5.99 12.26
CA PRO A 240 18.19 -6.73 12.55
C PRO A 240 18.05 -7.69 13.75
N ASP A 241 17.25 -7.31 14.74
CA ASP A 241 16.98 -8.09 15.95
C ASP A 241 15.83 -9.11 15.79
N PHE A 242 15.33 -9.31 14.55
CA PHE A 242 14.24 -10.22 14.19
C PHE A 242 14.78 -11.54 13.64
#